data_AF-A0A097PMJ0-F1
#
_entry.id   AF-A0A097PMJ0-F1
#
_cell.length_a   1.000
_cell.length_b   1.000
_cell.length_c   1.000
_cell.angle_alpha   90.00
_cell.angle_beta   90.00
_cell.angle_gamma   90.00
#
_symmetry.space_group_name_H-M   'P 1'
#
loop_
_entity.id
_entity.type
_entity.pdbx_description
1 polymer ?
#
loop_
_entity_poly.entity_id
_entity_poly.type
_entity_poly.pdbx_seq_one_letter_code
_entity_poly.pdbx_strand_id
1 'polypeptide(L)'
;FYKVLGAEPHFLGDGVKRAFEARVAKPLQFGYSTDALISRRQMLQIAHDTLTNQSSRTEYDRALSENALTLDVAWDKVPGVLCALQEAGEAQAVLAIGEQLLEDRPPKRFKQDVVLAMALAYVDVSRDAMATSPPDVIRCCEVLERALKLLQEDGASNLAPDLLSQIDETLEEITPRCVLELLALPLDEKKRQEGLRGVRNILWSVGRGGISTVGGGFSREAYMNEAFLQMTSAEQMDFFSKTPNSIPPEWFEIYSVALANVAQAIVSKRPELIMMADDLFEQLQKFNIEMDLALERALCSLLVGDISNCRIWLGIDNESSPHRDPKIVEFIVNNSLPGLCKLLETWLVFPRSRDTRGMQFRLGDYYDDPKVLSYLEMMESHLAAAAAIAKLGAVKSSALQAFSKVFPAALKIVSASAFFALLTVIGLKYMPPRMDAKLAEDIVRKWQSIKSKALGSDHSVASLQEVLDGNMLKVWTDRAAEIERNGWFWDYKLSDVTIDSITVSMDGRRATVEATIEEAGPKNNDSKYTTRYEMGGWKITEGA
;
A
#
# COMPACT_ATOMS: atom_id res chain seq x y z
N PHE A 1 -34.58 24.63 6.23
CA PHE A 1 -34.14 25.96 5.77
C PHE A 1 -32.79 26.38 6.35
N TYR A 2 -32.54 26.21 7.65
CA TYR A 2 -31.22 26.45 8.25
C TYR A 2 -30.08 25.77 7.47
N LYS A 3 -30.13 24.45 7.29
CA LYS A 3 -29.15 23.68 6.50
C LYS A 3 -29.01 24.16 5.05
N VAL A 4 -30.13 24.45 4.38
CA VAL A 4 -30.17 24.94 2.98
C VAL A 4 -29.37 26.24 2.81
N LEU A 5 -29.46 27.16 3.77
CA LEU A 5 -28.67 28.39 3.77
C LEU A 5 -27.27 28.22 4.37
N GLY A 6 -26.98 27.12 5.07
CA GLY A 6 -25.81 27.02 5.94
C GLY A 6 -25.87 27.99 7.12
N ALA A 7 -27.08 28.28 7.62
CA ALA A 7 -27.32 29.14 8.77
C ALA A 7 -27.58 28.32 10.02
N GLU A 8 -27.15 28.82 11.17
CA GLU A 8 -27.42 28.19 12.46
C GLU A 8 -28.69 28.75 13.13
N PRO A 9 -29.39 27.98 13.99
CA PRO A 9 -30.59 28.44 14.68
C PRO A 9 -30.39 29.70 15.53
N HIS A 10 -29.16 29.99 15.97
CA HIS A 10 -28.83 31.18 16.74
C HIS A 10 -28.48 32.41 15.89
N PHE A 11 -28.44 32.29 14.55
CA PHE A 11 -28.16 33.43 13.67
C PHE A 11 -29.31 34.45 13.70
N LEU A 12 -28.97 35.73 13.85
CA LEU A 12 -29.89 36.86 13.69
C LEU A 12 -30.07 37.21 12.20
N GLY A 13 -30.97 38.14 11.89
CA GLY A 13 -31.31 38.53 10.51
C GLY A 13 -30.08 38.83 9.61
N ASP A 14 -29.10 39.58 10.12
CA ASP A 14 -27.86 39.86 9.37
C ASP A 14 -26.98 38.62 9.16
N GLY A 15 -27.01 37.67 10.10
CA GLY A 15 -26.32 36.38 9.95
C GLY A 15 -26.96 35.50 8.89
N VAL A 16 -28.30 35.42 8.89
CA VAL A 16 -29.09 34.71 7.87
C VAL A 16 -28.88 35.32 6.48
N LYS A 17 -28.89 36.66 6.38
CA LYS A 17 -28.64 37.38 5.13
C LYS A 17 -27.25 37.07 4.56
N ARG A 18 -26.19 37.10 5.40
CA ARG A 18 -24.83 36.74 4.97
C ARG A 18 -24.74 35.28 4.49
N ALA A 19 -25.40 34.36 5.19
CA ALA A 19 -25.45 32.95 4.79
C ALA A 19 -26.13 32.78 3.42
N PHE A 20 -27.26 33.45 3.21
CA PHE A 20 -27.95 33.49 1.91
C PHE A 20 -27.07 34.07 0.79
N GLU A 21 -26.45 35.24 1.01
CA GLU A 21 -25.58 35.89 0.02
C GLU A 21 -24.40 35.00 -0.35
N ALA A 22 -23.75 34.37 0.63
CA ALA A 22 -22.67 33.41 0.39
C ALA A 22 -23.13 32.21 -0.45
N ARG A 23 -24.34 31.71 -0.20
CA ARG A 23 -24.92 30.57 -0.92
C ARG A 23 -25.31 30.90 -2.36
N VAL A 24 -25.82 32.10 -2.59
CA VAL A 24 -26.14 32.62 -3.92
C VAL A 24 -24.87 32.92 -4.73
N ALA A 25 -23.83 33.42 -4.06
CA ALA A 25 -22.56 33.75 -4.69
C ALA A 25 -21.78 32.51 -5.15
N LYS A 26 -22.01 31.33 -4.55
CA LYS A 26 -21.36 30.08 -4.93
C LYS A 26 -21.87 29.60 -6.32
N PRO A 27 -21.02 29.57 -7.37
CA PRO A 27 -21.43 29.08 -8.67
C PRO A 27 -21.54 27.55 -8.67
N LEU A 28 -22.54 27.03 -9.38
CA LEU A 28 -22.68 25.61 -9.67
C LEU A 28 -21.92 25.28 -10.95
N GLN A 29 -21.00 24.31 -10.89
CA GLN A 29 -19.98 24.11 -11.92
C GLN A 29 -20.39 23.07 -12.99
N PHE A 30 -21.31 22.17 -12.68
CA PHE A 30 -21.45 20.91 -13.42
C PHE A 30 -22.59 20.86 -14.44
N GLY A 31 -23.08 22.01 -14.91
CA GLY A 31 -23.97 22.07 -16.08
C GLY A 31 -25.47 21.87 -15.82
N TYR A 32 -25.96 22.20 -14.62
CA TYR A 32 -27.39 22.28 -14.33
C TYR A 32 -28.12 23.18 -15.35
N SER A 33 -29.38 22.83 -15.65
CA SER A 33 -30.24 23.64 -16.51
C SER A 33 -30.57 25.00 -15.88
N THR A 34 -30.91 25.97 -16.71
CA THR A 34 -31.36 27.31 -16.25
C THR A 34 -32.56 27.21 -15.31
N ASP A 35 -33.48 26.27 -15.57
CA ASP A 35 -34.70 26.09 -14.80
C ASP A 35 -34.41 25.54 -13.40
N ALA A 36 -33.46 24.58 -13.30
CA ALA A 36 -32.97 24.09 -12.03
C ALA A 36 -32.24 25.17 -11.23
N LEU A 37 -31.41 26.01 -11.88
CA LEU A 37 -30.72 27.12 -11.24
C LEU A 37 -31.67 28.19 -10.70
N ILE A 38 -32.72 28.52 -11.47
CA ILE A 38 -33.78 29.44 -11.04
C ILE A 38 -34.54 28.84 -9.86
N SER A 39 -34.92 27.56 -9.94
CA SER A 39 -35.65 26.86 -8.88
C SER A 39 -34.84 26.76 -7.59
N ARG A 40 -33.53 26.48 -7.68
CA ARG A 40 -32.59 26.54 -6.56
C ARG A 40 -32.60 27.94 -5.93
N ARG A 41 -32.45 29.00 -6.73
CA ARG A 41 -32.45 30.38 -6.21
C ARG A 41 -33.76 30.73 -5.51
N GLN A 42 -34.90 30.30 -6.05
CA GLN A 42 -36.20 30.47 -5.41
C GLN A 42 -36.26 29.74 -4.06
N MET A 43 -35.72 28.53 -3.97
CA MET A 43 -35.66 27.80 -2.69
C MET A 43 -34.77 28.51 -1.66
N LEU A 44 -33.62 29.05 -2.06
CA LEU A 44 -32.78 29.87 -1.19
C LEU A 44 -33.52 31.14 -0.73
N GLN A 45 -34.27 31.79 -1.61
CA GLN A 45 -35.05 32.98 -1.28
C GLN A 45 -36.17 32.66 -0.27
N ILE A 46 -36.92 31.58 -0.49
CA ILE A 46 -37.97 31.12 0.45
C ILE A 46 -37.37 30.85 1.83
N ALA A 47 -36.21 30.19 1.88
CA ALA A 47 -35.51 29.93 3.13
C ALA A 47 -35.05 31.23 3.82
N HIS A 48 -34.50 32.18 3.06
CA HIS A 48 -34.09 33.49 3.57
C HIS A 48 -35.26 34.28 4.14
N ASP A 49 -36.36 34.40 3.39
CA ASP A 49 -37.51 35.20 3.78
C ASP A 49 -38.21 34.61 5.01
N THR A 50 -38.30 33.27 5.07
CA THR A 50 -38.83 32.56 6.24
C THR A 50 -37.98 32.81 7.49
N LEU A 51 -36.65 32.78 7.37
CA LEU A 51 -35.74 32.91 8.52
C LEU A 51 -35.44 34.36 8.93
N THR A 52 -35.72 35.34 8.05
CA THR A 52 -35.56 36.77 8.35
C THR A 52 -36.84 37.37 8.94
N ASN A 53 -38.01 36.83 8.60
CA ASN A 53 -39.28 37.25 9.19
C ASN A 53 -39.51 36.55 10.55
N GLN A 54 -39.68 37.34 11.62
CA GLN A 54 -39.83 36.81 12.98
C GLN A 54 -41.05 35.89 13.15
N SER A 55 -42.21 36.21 12.55
CA SER A 55 -43.41 35.37 12.71
C SER A 55 -43.24 34.05 11.95
N SER A 56 -42.80 34.12 10.69
CA SER A 56 -42.58 32.93 9.86
C SER A 56 -41.48 32.03 10.43
N ARG A 57 -40.40 32.60 10.98
CA ARG A 57 -39.36 31.84 11.66
C ARG A 57 -39.88 31.12 12.89
N THR A 58 -40.70 31.78 13.70
CA THR A 58 -41.27 31.17 14.91
C THR A 58 -42.19 29.99 14.55
N GLU A 59 -43.02 30.14 13.51
CA GLU A 59 -43.84 29.05 12.98
C GLU A 59 -43.01 27.90 12.44
N TYR A 60 -41.96 28.21 11.67
CA TYR A 60 -41.01 27.24 11.13
C TYR A 60 -40.28 26.47 12.24
N ASP A 61 -39.74 27.16 13.24
CA ASP A 61 -39.03 26.57 14.37
C ASP A 61 -39.95 25.66 15.21
N ARG A 62 -41.22 26.07 15.39
CA ARG A 62 -42.23 25.24 16.05
C ARG A 62 -42.52 23.98 15.25
N ALA A 63 -42.81 24.10 13.95
CA ALA A 63 -43.06 22.94 13.09
C ALA A 63 -41.85 22.00 12.99
N LEU A 64 -40.62 22.55 13.01
CA LEU A 64 -39.37 21.80 13.07
C LEU A 64 -39.28 20.98 14.36
N SER A 65 -39.61 21.56 15.51
CA SER A 65 -39.59 20.86 16.80
C SER A 65 -40.63 19.75 16.92
N GLU A 66 -41.76 19.89 16.21
CA GLU A 66 -42.86 18.93 16.18
C GLU A 66 -42.68 17.83 15.12
N ASN A 67 -41.59 17.86 14.32
CA ASN A 67 -41.40 17.00 13.15
C ASN A 67 -42.58 17.04 12.15
N ALA A 68 -43.29 18.18 12.08
CA ALA A 68 -44.47 18.38 11.26
C ALA A 68 -44.19 19.22 10.00
N LEU A 69 -42.92 19.34 9.61
CA LEU A 69 -42.52 20.12 8.43
C LEU A 69 -42.87 19.38 7.13
N THR A 70 -43.76 19.99 6.35
CA THR A 70 -44.04 19.60 4.97
C THR A 70 -43.95 20.84 4.07
N LEU A 71 -43.27 20.71 2.94
CA LEU A 71 -43.19 21.76 1.93
C LEU A 71 -43.65 21.18 0.59
N ASP A 72 -44.73 21.72 0.05
CA ASP A 72 -45.19 21.37 -1.29
C ASP A 72 -44.29 22.03 -2.33
N VAL A 73 -43.71 21.22 -3.21
CA VAL A 73 -42.84 21.66 -4.28
C VAL A 73 -43.50 21.34 -5.61
N ALA A 74 -43.69 22.36 -6.45
CA ALA A 74 -44.17 22.17 -7.81
C ALA A 74 -43.21 21.27 -8.59
N TRP A 75 -43.74 20.34 -9.38
CA TRP A 75 -42.95 19.30 -10.04
C TRP A 75 -41.76 19.86 -10.81
N ASP A 76 -41.96 20.92 -11.60
CA ASP A 76 -40.93 21.59 -12.39
C ASP A 76 -39.76 22.16 -11.57
N LYS A 77 -39.96 22.38 -10.26
CA LYS A 77 -38.94 22.94 -9.35
C LYS A 77 -38.15 21.89 -8.59
N VAL A 78 -38.60 20.63 -8.61
CA VAL A 78 -38.00 19.52 -7.85
C VAL A 78 -36.49 19.39 -8.08
N PRO A 79 -35.93 19.48 -9.31
CA PRO A 79 -34.49 19.34 -9.51
C PRO A 79 -33.68 20.46 -8.86
N GLY A 80 -34.21 21.69 -8.84
CA GLY A 80 -33.56 22.81 -8.15
C GLY A 80 -33.61 22.67 -6.62
N VAL A 81 -34.68 22.08 -6.07
CA VAL A 81 -34.77 21.75 -4.64
C VAL A 81 -33.82 20.61 -4.27
N LEU A 82 -33.73 19.56 -5.10
CA LEU A 82 -32.75 18.49 -4.92
C LEU A 82 -31.31 19.01 -4.93
N CYS A 83 -30.99 19.93 -5.83
CA CYS A 83 -29.71 20.61 -5.84
C CYS A 83 -29.45 21.35 -4.50
N ALA A 84 -30.44 22.10 -3.99
CA ALA A 84 -30.30 22.79 -2.70
C ALA A 84 -30.14 21.82 -1.51
N LEU A 85 -30.79 20.66 -1.54
CA LEU A 85 -30.65 19.60 -0.55
C LEU A 85 -29.26 18.94 -0.61
N GLN A 86 -28.75 18.69 -1.81
CA GLN A 86 -27.39 18.15 -2.01
C GLN A 86 -26.37 19.10 -1.41
N GLU A 87 -26.42 20.39 -1.75
CA GLU A 87 -25.47 21.34 -1.18
C GLU A 87 -25.59 21.45 0.35
N ALA A 88 -26.77 21.17 0.91
CA ALA A 88 -27.05 21.19 2.36
C ALA A 88 -26.52 19.95 3.10
N GLY A 89 -25.91 19.00 2.40
CA GLY A 89 -25.38 17.75 2.96
C GLY A 89 -26.43 16.66 3.17
N GLU A 90 -27.63 16.79 2.60
CA GLU A 90 -28.71 15.79 2.71
C GLU A 90 -28.58 14.71 1.63
N ALA A 91 -27.39 14.13 1.48
CA ALA A 91 -27.04 13.23 0.37
C ALA A 91 -27.99 12.02 0.29
N GLN A 92 -28.32 11.39 1.41
CA GLN A 92 -29.17 10.20 1.47
C GLN A 92 -30.61 10.52 1.05
N ALA A 93 -31.13 11.69 1.42
CA ALA A 93 -32.45 12.13 0.99
C ALA A 93 -32.47 12.42 -0.53
N VAL A 94 -31.42 13.06 -1.05
CA VAL A 94 -31.27 13.31 -2.49
C VAL A 94 -31.26 12.02 -3.29
N LEU A 95 -30.51 11.00 -2.81
CA LEU A 95 -30.45 9.70 -3.46
C LEU A 95 -31.80 8.97 -3.43
N ALA A 96 -32.46 8.90 -2.27
CA ALA A 96 -33.75 8.22 -2.13
C ALA A 96 -34.86 8.86 -2.98
N ILE A 97 -34.95 10.20 -2.98
CA ILE A 97 -35.90 10.93 -3.81
C ILE A 97 -35.54 10.78 -5.30
N GLY A 98 -34.25 10.91 -5.63
CA GLY A 98 -33.77 10.79 -7.00
C GLY A 98 -34.08 9.43 -7.63
N GLU A 99 -33.90 8.33 -6.90
CA GLU A 99 -34.26 6.98 -7.35
C GLU A 99 -35.76 6.90 -7.73
N GLN A 100 -36.65 7.36 -6.84
CA GLN A 100 -38.09 7.40 -7.11
C GLN A 100 -38.44 8.24 -8.35
N LEU A 101 -37.81 9.40 -8.50
CA LEU A 101 -38.05 10.29 -9.65
C LEU A 101 -37.59 9.67 -10.97
N LEU A 102 -36.53 8.87 -10.97
CA LEU A 102 -36.01 8.24 -12.18
C LEU A 102 -36.89 7.06 -12.65
N GLU A 103 -37.60 6.40 -11.73
CA GLU A 103 -38.59 5.35 -12.07
C GLU A 103 -39.74 5.91 -12.93
N ASP A 104 -40.16 7.15 -12.67
CA ASP A 104 -41.26 7.84 -13.37
C ASP A 104 -40.91 8.29 -14.81
N ARG A 105 -39.70 8.00 -15.29
CA ARG A 105 -39.19 8.36 -16.64
C ARG A 105 -39.42 9.84 -17.00
N PRO A 106 -38.84 10.78 -16.24
CA PRO A 106 -39.09 12.20 -16.43
C PRO A 106 -38.51 12.74 -17.75
N PRO A 107 -38.91 13.95 -18.17
CA PRO A 107 -38.35 14.60 -19.36
C PRO A 107 -36.81 14.69 -19.30
N LYS A 108 -36.15 14.66 -20.46
CA LYS A 108 -34.68 14.56 -20.56
C LYS A 108 -33.92 15.58 -19.70
N ARG A 109 -34.27 16.87 -19.75
CA ARG A 109 -33.59 17.92 -18.97
C ARG A 109 -33.79 17.75 -17.46
N PHE A 110 -35.01 17.40 -17.06
CA PHE A 110 -35.32 17.08 -15.66
C PHE A 110 -34.48 15.90 -15.17
N LYS A 111 -34.45 14.82 -15.97
CA LYS A 111 -33.63 13.64 -15.69
C LYS A 111 -32.16 14.02 -15.49
N GLN A 112 -31.61 14.86 -16.36
CA GLN A 112 -30.21 15.30 -16.28
C GLN A 112 -29.91 16.06 -14.99
N ASP A 113 -30.76 17.00 -14.58
CA ASP A 113 -30.56 17.75 -13.34
C ASP A 113 -30.68 16.86 -12.09
N VAL A 114 -31.61 15.90 -12.09
CA VAL A 114 -31.75 14.91 -11.00
C VAL A 114 -30.52 14.01 -10.92
N VAL A 115 -30.08 13.46 -12.06
CA VAL A 115 -28.87 12.64 -12.15
C VAL A 115 -27.65 13.41 -11.64
N LEU A 116 -27.51 14.68 -11.98
CA LEU A 116 -26.39 15.50 -11.53
C LEU A 116 -26.42 15.71 -10.00
N ALA A 117 -27.58 15.99 -9.42
CA ALA A 117 -27.73 16.11 -7.98
C ALA A 117 -27.41 14.79 -7.25
N MET A 118 -27.87 13.65 -7.80
CA MET A 118 -27.56 12.32 -7.27
C MET A 118 -26.07 11.97 -7.38
N ALA A 119 -25.43 12.27 -8.50
CA ALA A 119 -24.00 12.02 -8.69
C ALA A 119 -23.16 12.80 -7.67
N LEU A 120 -23.47 14.09 -7.47
CA LEU A 120 -22.81 14.91 -6.45
C LEU A 120 -23.09 14.40 -5.02
N ALA A 121 -24.31 13.94 -4.74
CA ALA A 121 -24.63 13.31 -3.46
C ALA A 121 -23.83 12.02 -3.23
N TYR A 122 -23.62 11.19 -4.25
CA TYR A 122 -22.73 10.03 -4.15
C TYR A 122 -21.27 10.42 -3.87
N VAL A 123 -20.78 11.52 -4.46
CA VAL A 123 -19.45 12.07 -4.15
C VAL A 123 -19.38 12.57 -2.71
N ASP A 124 -20.45 13.18 -2.17
CA ASP A 124 -20.47 13.57 -0.77
C ASP A 124 -20.41 12.33 0.15
N VAL A 125 -21.17 11.28 -0.16
CA VAL A 125 -21.12 10.00 0.57
C VAL A 125 -19.73 9.35 0.48
N SER A 126 -19.03 9.49 -0.64
CA SER A 126 -17.67 8.95 -0.79
C SER A 126 -16.68 9.67 0.12
N ARG A 127 -16.79 11.00 0.23
CA ARG A 127 -15.98 11.80 1.16
C ARG A 127 -16.27 11.43 2.62
N ASP A 128 -17.54 11.23 2.97
CA ASP A 128 -17.93 10.79 4.31
C ASP A 128 -17.34 9.42 4.64
N ALA A 129 -17.35 8.47 3.69
CA ALA A 129 -16.74 7.16 3.85
C ALA A 129 -15.22 7.27 4.08
N MET A 130 -14.53 8.14 3.33
CA MET A 130 -13.10 8.39 3.49
C MET A 130 -12.74 9.14 4.78
N ALA A 131 -13.68 9.89 5.37
CA ALA A 131 -13.47 10.61 6.62
C ALA A 131 -13.57 9.71 7.87
N THR A 132 -14.02 8.46 7.73
CA THR A 132 -14.06 7.49 8.83
C THR A 132 -12.65 7.02 9.24
N SER A 133 -12.52 6.46 10.45
CA SER A 133 -11.23 5.96 10.98
C SER A 133 -11.38 4.51 11.48
N PRO A 134 -10.82 3.49 10.78
CA PRO A 134 -10.12 3.60 9.49
C PRO A 134 -11.07 3.97 8.33
N PRO A 135 -10.56 4.57 7.22
CA PRO A 135 -11.38 4.92 6.06
C PRO A 135 -12.06 3.69 5.44
N ASP A 136 -13.33 3.83 5.06
CA ASP A 136 -14.10 2.80 4.35
C ASP A 136 -13.91 2.93 2.84
N VAL A 137 -12.78 2.39 2.36
CA VAL A 137 -12.37 2.49 0.95
C VAL A 137 -13.31 1.69 0.04
N ILE A 138 -13.82 0.55 0.52
CA ILE A 138 -14.80 -0.28 -0.21
C ILE A 138 -16.07 0.54 -0.47
N ARG A 139 -16.64 1.15 0.57
CA ARG A 139 -17.84 1.98 0.41
C ARG A 139 -17.59 3.16 -0.51
N CYS A 140 -16.42 3.81 -0.39
CA CYS A 140 -16.02 4.92 -1.25
C CYS A 140 -16.04 4.54 -2.73
N CYS A 141 -15.39 3.42 -3.11
CA CYS A 141 -15.43 2.90 -4.48
C CYS A 141 -16.84 2.57 -4.94
N GLU A 142 -17.62 1.84 -4.13
CA GLU A 142 -18.98 1.42 -4.51
C GLU A 142 -19.88 2.62 -4.85
N VAL A 143 -19.81 3.72 -4.09
CA VAL A 143 -20.65 4.90 -4.35
C VAL A 143 -20.16 5.72 -5.54
N LEU A 144 -18.84 5.80 -5.76
CA LEU A 144 -18.27 6.49 -6.93
C LEU A 144 -18.56 5.73 -8.23
N GLU A 145 -18.47 4.40 -8.22
CA GLU A 145 -18.86 3.56 -9.37
C GLU A 145 -20.35 3.72 -9.71
N ARG A 146 -21.22 3.85 -8.70
CA ARG A 146 -22.65 4.17 -8.92
C ARG A 146 -22.84 5.55 -9.53
N ALA A 147 -22.09 6.56 -9.08
CA ALA A 147 -22.14 7.89 -9.66
C ALA A 147 -21.70 7.87 -11.14
N LEU A 148 -20.60 7.18 -11.44
CA LEU A 148 -20.08 7.02 -12.80
C LEU A 148 -21.10 6.34 -13.71
N LYS A 149 -21.68 5.22 -13.26
CA LYS A 149 -22.72 4.51 -14.01
C LYS A 149 -23.91 5.42 -14.29
N LEU A 150 -24.38 6.15 -13.29
CA LEU A 150 -25.55 7.04 -13.42
C LEU A 150 -25.30 8.16 -14.44
N LEU A 151 -24.09 8.73 -14.46
CA LEU A 151 -23.69 9.77 -15.42
C LEU A 151 -23.51 9.22 -16.86
N GLN A 152 -23.23 7.92 -17.01
CA GLN A 152 -23.02 7.26 -18.31
C GLN A 152 -24.30 6.67 -18.93
N GLU A 153 -25.38 6.51 -18.15
CA GLU A 153 -26.64 5.92 -18.63
C GLU A 153 -27.35 6.74 -19.73
N ASP A 154 -28.09 6.04 -20.59
CA ASP A 154 -28.75 6.61 -21.77
C ASP A 154 -29.77 7.69 -21.35
N GLY A 155 -29.42 8.95 -21.60
CA GLY A 155 -30.11 10.15 -21.08
C GLY A 155 -29.18 11.18 -20.43
N ALA A 156 -28.03 10.76 -19.91
CA ALA A 156 -26.98 11.60 -19.31
C ALA A 156 -25.69 11.66 -20.14
N SER A 157 -25.68 11.12 -21.37
CA SER A 157 -24.51 11.13 -22.26
C SER A 157 -23.94 12.56 -22.42
N ASN A 158 -22.69 12.77 -22.01
CA ASN A 158 -21.97 14.06 -21.91
C ASN A 158 -22.45 15.04 -20.82
N LEU A 159 -23.18 14.58 -19.80
CA LEU A 159 -23.50 15.38 -18.63
C LEU A 159 -22.27 15.50 -17.73
N ALA A 160 -21.88 16.75 -17.42
CA ALA A 160 -20.79 17.07 -16.50
C ALA A 160 -19.46 16.32 -16.80
N PRO A 161 -18.82 16.55 -17.96
CA PRO A 161 -17.58 15.85 -18.33
C PRO A 161 -16.45 16.05 -17.31
N ASP A 162 -16.36 17.24 -16.70
CA ASP A 162 -15.36 17.52 -15.66
C ASP A 162 -15.61 16.69 -14.39
N LEU A 163 -16.87 16.46 -14.02
CA LEU A 163 -17.22 15.62 -12.87
C LEU A 163 -16.93 14.15 -13.17
N LEU A 164 -17.25 13.69 -14.38
CA LEU A 164 -16.91 12.35 -14.86
C LEU A 164 -15.39 12.11 -14.76
N SER A 165 -14.57 13.04 -15.29
CA SER A 165 -13.10 12.95 -15.20
C SER A 165 -12.62 12.90 -13.75
N GLN A 166 -13.15 13.78 -12.88
CA GLN A 166 -12.78 13.79 -11.46
C GLN A 166 -13.11 12.48 -10.75
N ILE A 167 -14.27 11.88 -11.02
CA ILE A 167 -14.67 10.60 -10.44
C ILE A 167 -13.78 9.47 -10.97
N ASP A 168 -13.49 9.46 -12.26
CA ASP A 168 -12.67 8.44 -12.91
C ASP A 168 -11.22 8.47 -12.39
N GLU A 169 -10.61 9.66 -12.36
CA GLU A 169 -9.26 9.88 -11.79
C GLU A 169 -9.20 9.44 -10.32
N THR A 170 -10.22 9.78 -9.53
CA THR A 170 -10.30 9.36 -8.13
C THR A 170 -10.39 7.83 -8.03
N LEU A 171 -11.23 7.20 -8.85
CA LEU A 171 -11.39 5.75 -8.88
C LEU A 171 -10.09 5.05 -9.31
N GLU A 172 -9.38 5.55 -10.32
CA GLU A 172 -8.08 5.01 -10.73
C GLU A 172 -7.06 5.02 -9.58
N GLU A 173 -7.09 6.04 -8.74
CA GLU A 173 -6.21 6.16 -7.57
C GLU A 173 -6.58 5.16 -6.46
N ILE A 174 -7.85 5.05 -6.10
CA ILE A 174 -8.28 4.28 -4.92
C ILE A 174 -8.59 2.80 -5.22
N THR A 175 -8.86 2.43 -6.48
CA THR A 175 -9.31 1.08 -6.85
C THR A 175 -8.33 -0.01 -6.42
N PRO A 176 -7.00 0.13 -6.60
CA PRO A 176 -6.06 -0.91 -6.17
C PRO A 176 -6.16 -1.20 -4.66
N ARG A 177 -6.29 -0.15 -3.84
CA ARG A 177 -6.48 -0.32 -2.40
C ARG A 177 -7.82 -0.96 -2.05
N CYS A 178 -8.90 -0.54 -2.70
CA CYS A 178 -10.22 -1.16 -2.55
C CYS A 178 -10.20 -2.66 -2.85
N VAL A 179 -9.54 -3.05 -3.94
CA VAL A 179 -9.40 -4.45 -4.34
C VAL A 179 -8.63 -5.26 -3.29
N LEU A 180 -7.57 -4.70 -2.70
CA LEU A 180 -6.84 -5.33 -1.60
C LEU A 180 -7.71 -5.49 -0.33
N GLU A 181 -8.51 -4.49 0.01
CA GLU A 181 -9.42 -4.54 1.15
C GLU A 181 -10.55 -5.57 0.94
N LEU A 182 -11.12 -5.63 -0.27
CA LEU A 182 -12.07 -6.69 -0.67
C LEU A 182 -11.45 -8.07 -0.55
N LEU A 183 -10.18 -8.23 -0.97
CA LEU A 183 -9.46 -9.50 -0.89
C LEU A 183 -9.14 -9.92 0.55
N ALA A 184 -8.93 -8.95 1.44
CA ALA A 184 -8.67 -9.17 2.86
C ALA A 184 -9.90 -9.60 3.66
N LEU A 185 -11.12 -9.46 3.11
CA LEU A 185 -12.37 -9.95 3.73
C LEU A 185 -12.29 -11.44 4.12
N PRO A 186 -13.15 -11.94 5.03
CA PRO A 186 -13.23 -13.35 5.38
C PRO A 186 -13.40 -14.28 4.16
N LEU A 187 -12.92 -15.53 4.26
CA LEU A 187 -12.92 -16.48 3.13
C LEU A 187 -14.33 -16.89 2.66
N ASP A 188 -15.31 -16.80 3.55
CA ASP A 188 -16.73 -17.08 3.33
C ASP A 188 -17.52 -15.89 2.75
N GLU A 189 -16.92 -14.69 2.74
CA GLU A 189 -17.56 -13.50 2.24
C GLU A 189 -17.60 -13.49 0.69
N LYS A 190 -18.79 -13.32 0.12
CA LYS A 190 -18.96 -13.37 -1.35
C LYS A 190 -18.23 -12.24 -2.05
N LYS A 191 -18.21 -11.05 -1.43
CA LYS A 191 -17.51 -9.87 -1.97
C LYS A 191 -16.01 -10.10 -2.13
N ARG A 192 -15.40 -11.04 -1.40
CA ARG A 192 -13.97 -11.37 -1.56
C ARG A 192 -13.63 -11.86 -2.98
N GLN A 193 -14.57 -12.55 -3.64
CA GLN A 193 -14.38 -13.00 -5.02
C GLN A 193 -14.25 -11.82 -5.99
N GLU A 194 -14.85 -10.68 -5.68
CA GLU A 194 -14.66 -9.44 -6.43
C GLU A 194 -13.23 -8.92 -6.28
N GLY A 195 -12.66 -9.00 -5.07
CA GLY A 195 -11.24 -8.70 -4.82
C GLY A 195 -10.30 -9.59 -5.64
N LEU A 196 -10.51 -10.91 -5.65
CA LEU A 196 -9.71 -11.84 -6.48
C LEU A 196 -9.79 -11.52 -7.98
N ARG A 197 -10.99 -11.21 -8.48
CA ARG A 197 -11.20 -10.77 -9.87
C ARG A 197 -10.55 -9.42 -10.13
N GLY A 198 -10.62 -8.49 -9.18
CA GLY A 198 -10.00 -7.17 -9.26
C GLY A 198 -8.48 -7.27 -9.39
N VAL A 199 -7.83 -8.11 -8.58
CA VAL A 199 -6.37 -8.33 -8.67
C VAL A 199 -5.98 -8.85 -10.05
N ARG A 200 -6.74 -9.80 -10.59
CA ARG A 200 -6.54 -10.29 -11.97
C ARG A 200 -6.68 -9.17 -13.00
N ASN A 201 -7.75 -8.39 -12.91
CA ASN A 201 -7.99 -7.30 -13.85
C ASN A 201 -6.84 -6.27 -13.83
N ILE A 202 -6.37 -5.89 -12.65
CA ILE A 202 -5.28 -4.93 -12.47
C ILE A 202 -3.95 -5.51 -12.96
N LEU A 203 -3.55 -6.68 -12.49
CA LEU A 203 -2.26 -7.26 -12.86
C LEU A 203 -2.23 -7.73 -14.32
N TRP A 204 -3.36 -8.11 -14.92
CA TRP A 204 -3.38 -8.55 -16.32
C TRP A 204 -3.61 -7.41 -17.32
N SER A 205 -4.12 -6.25 -16.91
CA SER A 205 -4.22 -5.07 -17.78
C SER A 205 -2.86 -4.39 -17.96
N VAL A 206 -2.11 -4.23 -16.86
CA VAL A 206 -0.80 -3.56 -16.81
C VAL A 206 0.28 -4.32 -17.62
N GLY A 207 0.15 -5.65 -17.74
CA GLY A 207 1.08 -6.51 -18.48
C GLY A 207 1.06 -6.36 -20.01
N ARG A 208 0.16 -5.54 -20.60
CA ARG A 208 -0.01 -5.42 -22.06
C ARG A 208 0.73 -4.25 -22.73
N GLY A 209 1.66 -3.56 -22.06
CA GLY A 209 2.28 -2.38 -22.68
C GLY A 209 3.50 -1.75 -22.02
N GLY A 210 4.18 -2.43 -21.09
CA GLY A 210 5.35 -1.84 -20.41
C GLY A 210 5.01 -0.74 -19.40
N ILE A 211 3.72 -0.55 -19.08
CA ILE A 211 3.29 0.25 -17.93
C ILE A 211 3.68 -0.56 -16.68
N SER A 212 4.52 -0.01 -15.81
CA SER A 212 4.98 -0.68 -14.58
C SER A 212 4.19 -0.25 -13.34
N THR A 213 3.40 0.81 -13.46
CA THR A 213 2.66 1.45 -12.37
C THR A 213 1.21 0.97 -12.34
N VAL A 214 0.82 0.42 -11.20
CA VAL A 214 -0.58 0.23 -10.82
C VAL A 214 -1.08 1.57 -10.25
N GLY A 215 -2.37 1.89 -10.41
CA GLY A 215 -2.97 3.08 -9.81
C GLY A 215 -2.68 3.21 -8.29
N GLY A 216 -2.78 4.42 -7.74
CA GLY A 216 -2.54 4.65 -6.31
C GLY A 216 -1.08 4.51 -5.87
N GLY A 217 -0.12 4.67 -6.80
CA GLY A 217 1.32 4.72 -6.50
C GLY A 217 2.01 3.36 -6.30
N PHE A 218 1.33 2.25 -6.59
CA PHE A 218 1.92 0.93 -6.47
C PHE A 218 2.79 0.57 -7.69
N SER A 219 3.94 -0.04 -7.45
CA SER A 219 4.58 -0.85 -8.50
C SER A 219 3.82 -2.17 -8.67
N ARG A 220 3.91 -2.79 -9.86
CA ARG A 220 3.34 -4.12 -10.11
C ARG A 220 3.75 -5.14 -9.03
N GLU A 221 5.04 -5.19 -8.71
CA GLU A 221 5.58 -6.09 -7.68
C GLU A 221 5.02 -5.79 -6.28
N ALA A 222 5.00 -4.51 -5.88
CA ALA A 222 4.49 -4.12 -4.57
C ALA A 222 3.00 -4.47 -4.42
N TYR A 223 2.19 -4.18 -5.45
CA TYR A 223 0.78 -4.54 -5.47
C TYR A 223 0.56 -6.06 -5.39
N MET A 224 1.34 -6.83 -6.17
CA MET A 224 1.24 -8.28 -6.16
C MET A 224 1.63 -8.89 -4.81
N ASN A 225 2.69 -8.39 -4.18
CA ASN A 225 3.10 -8.83 -2.85
C ASN A 225 1.99 -8.58 -1.80
N GLU A 226 1.40 -7.39 -1.79
CA GLU A 226 0.28 -7.07 -0.89
C GLU A 226 -0.94 -7.96 -1.16
N ALA A 227 -1.29 -8.19 -2.43
CA ALA A 227 -2.38 -9.09 -2.79
C ALA A 227 -2.11 -10.53 -2.31
N PHE A 228 -0.89 -11.02 -2.53
CA PHE A 228 -0.53 -12.41 -2.23
C PHE A 228 -0.56 -12.71 -0.73
N LEU A 229 -0.22 -11.73 0.12
CA LEU A 229 -0.38 -11.84 1.57
C LEU A 229 -1.84 -12.09 2.01
N GLN A 230 -2.82 -11.66 1.21
CA GLN A 230 -4.25 -11.83 1.47
C GLN A 230 -4.86 -13.06 0.75
N MET A 231 -4.09 -13.70 -0.12
CA MET A 231 -4.48 -14.91 -0.88
C MET A 231 -4.00 -16.18 -0.18
N THR A 232 -4.77 -17.26 -0.33
CA THR A 232 -4.31 -18.62 0.02
C THR A 232 -3.29 -19.12 -1.02
N SER A 233 -2.45 -20.11 -0.67
CA SER A 233 -1.51 -20.66 -1.66
C SER A 233 -2.21 -21.25 -2.89
N ALA A 234 -3.38 -21.86 -2.71
CA ALA A 234 -4.20 -22.37 -3.81
C ALA A 234 -4.66 -21.26 -4.76
N GLU A 235 -5.04 -20.09 -4.21
CA GLU A 235 -5.46 -18.95 -5.02
C GLU A 235 -4.29 -18.31 -5.77
N GLN A 236 -3.10 -18.25 -5.17
CA GLN A 236 -1.88 -17.76 -5.83
C GLN A 236 -1.50 -18.67 -7.00
N MET A 237 -1.59 -19.99 -6.81
CA MET A 237 -1.38 -20.97 -7.88
C MET A 237 -2.44 -20.84 -9.00
N ASP A 238 -3.73 -20.73 -8.64
CA ASP A 238 -4.82 -20.55 -9.61
C ASP A 238 -4.63 -19.26 -10.42
N PHE A 239 -4.26 -18.16 -9.75
CA PHE A 239 -3.94 -16.89 -10.40
C PHE A 239 -2.87 -17.07 -11.49
N PHE A 240 -1.74 -17.69 -11.16
CA PHE A 240 -0.64 -17.86 -12.11
C PHE A 240 -1.00 -18.79 -13.27
N SER A 241 -1.70 -19.90 -12.98
CA SER A 241 -2.14 -20.85 -14.02
C SER A 241 -3.08 -20.24 -15.06
N LYS A 242 -3.82 -19.19 -14.66
CA LYS A 242 -4.77 -18.47 -15.51
C LYS A 242 -4.20 -17.18 -16.10
N THR A 243 -2.96 -16.82 -15.76
CA THR A 243 -2.30 -15.66 -16.37
C THR A 243 -2.22 -15.86 -17.88
N PRO A 244 -2.73 -14.92 -18.70
CA PRO A 244 -2.68 -15.06 -20.14
C PRO A 244 -1.25 -15.18 -20.68
N ASN A 245 -0.99 -16.11 -21.61
CA ASN A 245 0.32 -16.30 -22.24
C ASN A 245 0.89 -15.04 -22.93
N SER A 246 0.06 -14.03 -23.19
CA SER A 246 0.49 -12.73 -23.72
C SER A 246 1.25 -11.86 -22.72
N ILE A 247 1.24 -12.24 -21.43
CA ILE A 247 1.92 -11.54 -20.34
C ILE A 247 3.06 -12.45 -19.87
N PRO A 248 4.31 -12.17 -20.25
CA PRO A 248 5.43 -12.98 -19.80
C PRO A 248 5.57 -12.82 -18.28
N PRO A 249 5.70 -13.94 -17.53
CA PRO A 249 5.83 -13.85 -16.09
C PRO A 249 7.18 -13.26 -15.70
N GLU A 250 7.19 -12.34 -14.74
CA GLU A 250 8.43 -11.80 -14.19
C GLU A 250 9.03 -12.76 -13.14
N TRP A 251 10.33 -12.61 -12.85
CA TRP A 251 11.05 -13.52 -11.97
C TRP A 251 10.43 -13.60 -10.56
N PHE A 252 9.93 -12.49 -10.02
CA PHE A 252 9.28 -12.45 -8.70
C PHE A 252 7.92 -13.15 -8.71
N GLU A 253 7.22 -13.17 -9.84
CA GLU A 253 5.93 -13.86 -10.00
C GLU A 253 6.13 -15.39 -9.96
N ILE A 254 7.12 -15.88 -10.71
CA ILE A 254 7.50 -17.29 -10.74
C ILE A 254 8.00 -17.72 -9.36
N TYR A 255 8.83 -16.90 -8.71
CA TYR A 255 9.38 -17.21 -7.37
C TYR A 255 8.25 -17.31 -6.33
N SER A 256 7.31 -16.36 -6.36
CA SER A 256 6.16 -16.36 -5.46
C SER A 256 5.29 -17.61 -5.64
N VAL A 257 5.08 -18.05 -6.87
CA VAL A 257 4.26 -19.24 -7.18
C VAL A 257 4.99 -20.53 -6.83
N ALA A 258 6.31 -20.60 -6.99
CA ALA A 258 7.10 -21.73 -6.51
C ALA A 258 6.92 -21.91 -4.99
N LEU A 259 6.95 -20.80 -4.24
CA LEU A 259 6.70 -20.82 -2.80
C LEU A 259 5.25 -21.15 -2.45
N ALA A 260 4.28 -20.68 -3.24
CA ALA A 260 2.88 -21.07 -3.09
C ALA A 260 2.70 -22.58 -3.27
N ASN A 261 3.41 -23.21 -4.21
CA ASN A 261 3.41 -24.66 -4.38
C ASN A 261 3.97 -25.37 -3.13
N VAL A 262 5.06 -24.87 -2.54
CA VAL A 262 5.61 -25.41 -1.28
C VAL A 262 4.60 -25.28 -0.13
N ALA A 263 4.03 -24.10 0.05
CA ALA A 263 3.02 -23.84 1.06
C ALA A 263 1.81 -24.78 0.89
N GLN A 264 1.30 -24.89 -0.34
CA GLN A 264 0.16 -25.76 -0.65
C GLN A 264 0.48 -27.23 -0.42
N ALA A 265 1.70 -27.67 -0.76
CA ALA A 265 2.17 -29.04 -0.52
C ALA A 265 2.09 -29.40 0.96
N ILE A 266 2.49 -28.47 1.83
CA ILE A 266 2.50 -28.63 3.28
C ILE A 266 1.08 -28.61 3.85
N VAL A 267 0.29 -27.61 3.48
CA VAL A 267 -1.08 -27.42 3.98
C VAL A 267 -1.99 -28.58 3.53
N SER A 268 -1.86 -29.02 2.28
CA SER A 268 -2.70 -30.09 1.72
C SER A 268 -2.10 -31.49 1.85
N LYS A 269 -0.89 -31.62 2.38
CA LYS A 269 -0.14 -32.90 2.49
C LYS A 269 0.02 -33.58 1.12
N ARG A 270 0.45 -32.79 0.13
CA ARG A 270 0.62 -33.17 -1.28
C ARG A 270 2.07 -32.94 -1.73
N PRO A 271 2.99 -33.89 -1.49
CA PRO A 271 4.41 -33.71 -1.83
C PRO A 271 4.69 -33.53 -3.32
N GLU A 272 3.77 -33.95 -4.20
CA GLU A 272 3.92 -33.76 -5.64
C GLU A 272 4.07 -32.28 -6.04
N LEU A 273 3.52 -31.36 -5.24
CA LEU A 273 3.66 -29.92 -5.45
C LEU A 273 5.06 -29.40 -5.11
N ILE A 274 5.84 -30.12 -4.29
CA ILE A 274 7.25 -29.77 -4.02
C ILE A 274 8.10 -29.94 -5.29
N MET A 275 7.83 -30.99 -6.07
CA MET A 275 8.51 -31.19 -7.35
C MET A 275 8.19 -30.08 -8.36
N MET A 276 6.93 -29.63 -8.38
CA MET A 276 6.53 -28.48 -9.21
C MET A 276 7.24 -27.19 -8.75
N ALA A 277 7.42 -27.00 -7.44
CA ALA A 277 8.18 -25.87 -6.91
C ALA A 277 9.66 -25.91 -7.31
N ASP A 278 10.32 -27.06 -7.21
CA ASP A 278 11.73 -27.20 -7.63
C ASP A 278 11.92 -26.94 -9.12
N ASP A 279 11.01 -27.42 -9.98
CA ASP A 279 11.05 -27.13 -11.42
C ASP A 279 10.94 -25.63 -11.70
N LEU A 280 10.06 -24.91 -10.99
CA LEU A 280 9.95 -23.45 -11.11
C LEU A 280 11.22 -22.73 -10.62
N PHE A 281 11.86 -23.19 -9.55
CA PHE A 281 13.15 -22.65 -9.10
C PHE A 281 14.27 -22.91 -10.11
N GLU A 282 14.29 -24.09 -10.73
CA GLU A 282 15.25 -24.41 -11.79
C GLU A 282 15.05 -23.53 -13.03
N GLN A 283 13.80 -23.31 -13.45
CA GLN A 283 13.48 -22.39 -14.53
C GLN A 283 13.98 -20.97 -14.22
N LEU A 284 13.82 -20.51 -12.99
CA LEU A 284 14.32 -19.20 -12.53
C LEU A 284 15.84 -19.08 -12.57
N GLN A 285 16.57 -20.10 -12.12
CA GLN A 285 18.04 -20.12 -12.19
C GLN A 285 18.55 -19.99 -13.64
N LYS A 286 17.81 -20.56 -14.60
CA LYS A 286 18.13 -20.45 -16.04
C LYS A 286 17.79 -19.07 -16.60
N PHE A 287 16.77 -18.40 -16.06
CA PHE A 287 16.28 -17.11 -16.54
C PHE A 287 17.08 -15.92 -15.98
N ASN A 288 17.57 -16.01 -14.73
CA ASN A 288 18.29 -14.93 -14.05
C ASN A 288 19.56 -15.45 -13.35
N ILE A 289 20.70 -15.27 -14.00
CA ILE A 289 22.01 -15.86 -13.61
C ILE A 289 22.50 -15.36 -12.23
N GLU A 290 22.00 -14.24 -11.73
CA GLU A 290 22.43 -13.65 -10.44
C GLU A 290 21.71 -14.21 -9.20
N MET A 291 20.65 -15.01 -9.36
CA MET A 291 19.87 -15.52 -8.22
C MET A 291 20.38 -16.88 -7.71
N ASP A 292 21.01 -16.88 -6.54
CA ASP A 292 21.38 -18.12 -5.85
C ASP A 292 20.17 -18.74 -5.13
N LEU A 293 19.50 -19.67 -5.82
CA LEU A 293 18.35 -20.43 -5.31
C LEU A 293 18.75 -21.79 -4.69
N ALA A 294 20.03 -21.99 -4.38
CA ALA A 294 20.51 -23.27 -3.85
C ALA A 294 19.87 -23.65 -2.51
N LEU A 295 19.56 -22.66 -1.66
CA LEU A 295 18.85 -22.91 -0.40
C LEU A 295 17.44 -23.44 -0.65
N GLU A 296 16.64 -22.78 -1.51
CA GLU A 296 15.29 -23.20 -1.85
C GLU A 296 15.27 -24.62 -2.43
N ARG A 297 16.16 -24.92 -3.39
CA ARG A 297 16.28 -26.25 -4.00
C ARG A 297 16.72 -27.32 -3.01
N ALA A 298 17.64 -26.98 -2.10
CA ALA A 298 18.04 -27.87 -1.01
C ALA A 298 16.87 -28.19 -0.07
N LEU A 299 16.04 -27.20 0.25
CA LEU A 299 14.89 -27.36 1.13
C LEU A 299 13.74 -28.13 0.45
N CYS A 300 13.52 -27.95 -0.86
CA CYS A 300 12.65 -28.82 -1.65
C CYS A 300 13.14 -30.27 -1.63
N SER A 301 14.44 -30.50 -1.86
CA SER A 301 15.05 -31.83 -1.77
C SER A 301 14.82 -32.46 -0.39
N LEU A 302 15.00 -31.66 0.68
CA LEU A 302 14.77 -32.10 2.04
C LEU A 302 13.31 -32.40 2.36
N LEU A 303 12.33 -31.75 1.72
CA LEU A 303 10.90 -32.02 1.89
C LEU A 303 10.45 -33.31 1.19
N VAL A 304 11.14 -33.72 0.13
CA VAL A 304 10.90 -35.00 -0.56
C VAL A 304 11.79 -36.13 0.02
N GLY A 305 12.48 -35.88 1.15
CA GLY A 305 13.32 -36.88 1.81
C GLY A 305 14.66 -37.14 1.12
N ASP A 306 15.09 -36.30 0.18
CA ASP A 306 16.40 -36.41 -0.47
C ASP A 306 17.48 -35.62 0.29
N ILE A 307 18.01 -36.25 1.34
CA ILE A 307 19.09 -35.67 2.14
C ILE A 307 20.38 -35.52 1.33
N SER A 308 20.65 -36.42 0.40
CA SER A 308 21.88 -36.42 -0.39
C SER A 308 21.92 -35.20 -1.32
N ASN A 309 20.87 -34.97 -2.09
CA ASN A 309 20.79 -33.79 -2.96
C ASN A 309 20.68 -32.50 -2.13
N CYS A 310 20.00 -32.50 -0.99
CA CYS A 310 19.99 -31.36 -0.06
C CYS A 310 21.41 -30.94 0.35
N ARG A 311 22.27 -31.90 0.71
CA ARG A 311 23.67 -31.63 1.09
C ARG A 311 24.53 -31.13 -0.07
N ILE A 312 24.30 -31.64 -1.28
CA ILE A 312 24.97 -31.20 -2.50
C ILE A 312 24.64 -29.73 -2.78
N TRP A 313 23.36 -29.38 -2.77
CA TRP A 313 22.90 -28.00 -3.01
C TRP A 313 23.47 -27.02 -1.98
N LEU A 314 23.49 -27.38 -0.70
CA LEU A 314 24.07 -26.54 0.36
C LEU A 314 25.60 -26.51 0.38
N GLY A 315 26.27 -27.27 -0.49
CA GLY A 315 27.74 -27.33 -0.54
C GLY A 315 28.38 -27.82 0.76
N ILE A 316 27.65 -28.59 1.58
CA ILE A 316 28.13 -29.04 2.90
C ILE A 316 29.38 -29.90 2.75
N ASP A 317 29.34 -30.81 1.78
CA ASP A 317 30.40 -31.79 1.54
C ASP A 317 31.46 -31.30 0.53
N ASN A 318 31.30 -30.10 -0.04
CA ASN A 318 32.20 -29.53 -1.04
C ASN A 318 32.64 -28.10 -0.69
N GLU A 319 33.88 -27.93 -0.25
CA GLU A 319 34.44 -26.62 0.15
C GLU A 319 34.58 -25.63 -1.00
N SER A 320 34.66 -26.11 -2.25
CA SER A 320 34.75 -25.26 -3.44
C SER A 320 33.39 -24.98 -4.10
N SER A 321 32.29 -25.40 -3.48
CA SER A 321 30.96 -25.15 -4.03
C SER A 321 30.66 -23.65 -4.05
N PRO A 322 30.21 -23.09 -5.20
CA PRO A 322 29.84 -21.67 -5.30
C PRO A 322 28.61 -21.32 -4.46
N HIS A 323 27.81 -22.31 -4.06
CA HIS A 323 26.58 -22.18 -3.27
C HIS A 323 26.81 -22.34 -1.75
N ARG A 324 28.06 -22.54 -1.32
CA ARG A 324 28.38 -22.78 0.09
C ARG A 324 28.32 -21.49 0.90
N ASP A 325 27.29 -21.34 1.74
CA ASP A 325 27.25 -20.29 2.76
C ASP A 325 27.90 -20.77 4.07
N PRO A 326 29.02 -20.17 4.51
CA PRO A 326 29.71 -20.56 5.74
C PRO A 326 28.82 -20.54 6.99
N LYS A 327 27.85 -19.63 7.09
CA LYS A 327 26.95 -19.53 8.25
C LYS A 327 25.95 -20.67 8.31
N ILE A 328 25.45 -21.09 7.15
CA ILE A 328 24.52 -22.22 7.03
C ILE A 328 25.26 -23.52 7.36
N VAL A 329 26.47 -23.68 6.82
CA VAL A 329 27.32 -24.85 7.11
C VAL A 329 27.68 -24.92 8.59
N GLU A 330 28.11 -23.83 9.22
CA GLU A 330 28.41 -23.80 10.65
C GLU A 330 27.19 -24.19 11.51
N PHE A 331 26.01 -23.69 11.15
CA PHE A 331 24.77 -24.04 11.85
C PHE A 331 24.42 -25.54 11.73
N ILE A 332 24.58 -26.11 10.53
CA ILE A 332 24.24 -27.52 10.24
C ILE A 332 25.29 -28.47 10.82
N VAL A 333 26.59 -28.19 10.67
CA VAL A 333 27.68 -29.06 11.19
C VAL A 333 27.54 -29.25 12.71
N ASN A 334 27.15 -28.19 13.42
CA ASN A 334 26.94 -28.24 14.87
C ASN A 334 25.68 -29.02 15.29
N ASN A 335 24.72 -29.24 14.38
CA ASN A 335 23.41 -29.82 14.71
C ASN A 335 22.99 -31.01 13.81
N SER A 336 23.85 -31.48 12.89
CA SER A 336 23.59 -32.58 11.95
C SER A 336 22.20 -32.49 11.27
N LEU A 337 21.49 -33.61 11.10
CA LEU A 337 20.14 -33.67 10.53
C LEU A 337 19.11 -32.81 11.30
N PRO A 338 19.11 -32.74 12.64
CA PRO A 338 18.31 -31.76 13.39
C PRO A 338 18.53 -30.31 12.96
N GLY A 339 19.76 -29.94 12.57
CA GLY A 339 20.07 -28.62 12.02
C GLY A 339 19.36 -28.33 10.71
N LEU A 340 19.39 -29.29 9.77
CA LEU A 340 18.67 -29.20 8.50
C LEU A 340 17.14 -29.10 8.70
N CYS A 341 16.60 -29.93 9.59
CA CYS A 341 15.17 -29.90 9.92
C CYS A 341 14.77 -28.55 10.51
N LYS A 342 15.62 -27.98 11.39
CA LYS A 342 15.35 -26.68 12.01
C LYS A 342 15.44 -25.52 11.01
N LEU A 343 16.37 -25.60 10.07
CA LEU A 343 16.49 -24.64 8.97
C LEU A 343 15.21 -24.63 8.13
N LEU A 344 14.71 -25.81 7.76
CA LEU A 344 13.46 -25.97 7.00
C LEU A 344 12.25 -25.45 7.77
N GLU A 345 12.09 -25.82 9.04
CA GLU A 345 11.00 -25.29 9.88
C GLU A 345 11.03 -23.75 9.97
N THR A 346 12.22 -23.16 10.01
CA THR A 346 12.37 -21.70 10.08
C THR A 346 12.02 -21.03 8.75
N TRP A 347 12.43 -21.63 7.63
CA TRP A 347 12.08 -21.15 6.29
C TRP A 347 10.57 -21.19 6.03
N LEU A 348 9.87 -22.21 6.53
CA LEU A 348 8.43 -22.41 6.36
C LEU A 348 7.54 -21.56 7.27
N VAL A 349 8.08 -21.01 8.37
CA VAL A 349 7.34 -20.14 9.31
C VAL A 349 7.08 -18.74 8.76
N PHE A 350 7.57 -18.42 7.55
CA PHE A 350 7.33 -17.12 6.93
C PHE A 350 5.91 -17.05 6.36
N PRO A 351 5.03 -16.14 6.84
CA PRO A 351 3.68 -16.00 6.30
C PRO A 351 3.74 -15.37 4.91
N ARG A 352 3.65 -16.20 3.86
CA ARG A 352 3.62 -15.77 2.45
C ARG A 352 2.23 -15.88 1.81
N SER A 353 1.34 -16.61 2.47
CA SER A 353 -0.04 -16.79 2.09
C SER A 353 -0.91 -16.75 3.34
N ARG A 354 -2.18 -16.45 3.16
CA ARG A 354 -3.14 -16.30 4.26
C ARG A 354 -3.28 -17.58 5.09
N ASP A 355 -3.17 -18.74 4.45
CA ASP A 355 -3.31 -20.07 5.05
C ASP A 355 -2.04 -20.56 5.78
N THR A 356 -0.88 -19.97 5.50
CA THR A 356 0.36 -20.23 6.26
C THR A 356 0.56 -19.27 7.43
N ARG A 357 -0.28 -18.22 7.53
CA ARG A 357 -0.17 -17.18 8.55
C ARG A 357 -0.47 -17.71 9.95
N GLY A 358 0.53 -17.66 10.84
CA GLY A 358 0.41 -18.12 12.22
C GLY A 358 0.49 -19.64 12.39
N MET A 359 0.78 -20.38 11.33
CA MET A 359 0.96 -21.83 11.39
C MET A 359 2.29 -22.16 12.09
N GLN A 360 2.24 -23.02 13.11
CA GLN A 360 3.46 -23.63 13.65
C GLN A 360 3.73 -24.92 12.88
N PHE A 361 4.64 -24.85 11.91
CA PHE A 361 5.06 -26.02 11.16
C PHE A 361 6.08 -26.83 11.97
N ARG A 362 5.81 -28.14 12.12
CA ARG A 362 6.79 -29.12 12.57
C ARG A 362 7.02 -30.12 11.46
N LEU A 363 8.28 -30.42 11.20
CA LEU A 363 8.62 -31.33 10.11
C LEU A 363 8.13 -32.77 10.37
N GLY A 364 8.09 -33.18 11.64
CA GLY A 364 7.51 -34.48 12.03
C GLY A 364 6.06 -34.65 11.56
N ASP A 365 5.19 -33.67 11.82
CA ASP A 365 3.77 -33.70 11.45
C ASP A 365 3.54 -33.78 9.93
N TYR A 366 4.53 -33.39 9.11
CA TYR A 366 4.50 -33.55 7.67
C TYR A 366 4.83 -34.99 7.26
N TYR A 367 5.93 -35.53 7.78
CA TYR A 367 6.37 -36.89 7.45
C TYR A 367 5.54 -38.00 8.09
N ASP A 368 4.84 -37.72 9.19
CA ASP A 368 3.93 -38.68 9.83
C ASP A 368 2.59 -38.82 9.07
N ASP A 369 2.33 -37.98 8.06
CA ASP A 369 1.09 -38.05 7.28
C ASP A 369 1.10 -39.26 6.31
N PRO A 370 0.07 -40.12 6.33
CA PRO A 370 0.02 -41.32 5.48
C PRO A 370 0.11 -41.03 3.97
N LYS A 371 -0.41 -39.88 3.51
CA LYS A 371 -0.35 -39.51 2.08
C LYS A 371 1.08 -39.17 1.68
N VAL A 372 1.77 -38.43 2.54
CA VAL A 372 3.18 -38.07 2.34
C VAL A 372 4.05 -39.32 2.31
N LEU A 373 3.87 -40.23 3.27
CA LEU A 373 4.59 -41.50 3.31
C LEU A 373 4.34 -42.34 2.06
N SER A 374 3.08 -42.50 1.64
CA SER A 374 2.74 -43.29 0.44
C SER A 374 3.40 -42.76 -0.83
N TYR A 375 3.51 -41.43 -0.97
CA TYR A 375 4.20 -40.80 -2.09
C TYR A 375 5.70 -41.07 -2.06
N LEU A 376 6.32 -40.96 -0.88
CA LEU A 376 7.76 -41.22 -0.71
C LEU A 376 8.11 -42.70 -0.90
N GLU A 377 7.22 -43.62 -0.52
CA GLU A 377 7.34 -45.06 -0.80
C GLU A 377 7.37 -45.34 -2.30
N MET A 378 6.53 -44.67 -3.09
CA MET A 378 6.52 -44.80 -4.55
C MET A 378 7.82 -44.31 -5.21
N MET A 379 8.60 -43.46 -4.55
CA MET A 379 9.86 -42.95 -5.08
C MET A 379 11.09 -43.81 -4.71
N GLU A 380 10.91 -44.92 -3.99
CA GLU A 380 11.87 -45.99 -3.60
C GLU A 380 13.21 -45.59 -2.93
N SER A 381 13.83 -44.46 -3.26
CA SER A 381 15.15 -44.01 -2.77
C SER A 381 15.10 -43.11 -1.51
N HIS A 382 13.92 -42.60 -1.13
CA HIS A 382 13.77 -41.53 -0.12
C HIS A 382 13.15 -41.98 1.22
N LEU A 383 12.73 -43.24 1.34
CA LEU A 383 11.98 -43.76 2.49
C LEU A 383 12.79 -43.83 3.79
N ALA A 384 14.06 -44.24 3.70
CA ALA A 384 14.94 -44.36 4.87
C ALA A 384 15.24 -42.99 5.51
N ALA A 385 15.34 -41.94 4.69
CA ALA A 385 15.54 -40.57 5.12
C ALA A 385 14.27 -39.98 5.75
N ALA A 386 13.11 -40.19 5.12
CA ALA A 386 11.80 -39.79 5.66
C ALA A 386 11.53 -40.41 7.05
N ALA A 387 11.79 -41.72 7.21
CA ALA A 387 11.65 -42.42 8.48
C ALA A 387 12.62 -41.91 9.56
N ALA A 388 13.82 -41.46 9.19
CA ALA A 388 14.78 -40.86 10.12
C ALA A 388 14.34 -39.45 10.56
N ILE A 389 13.80 -38.64 9.65
CA ILE A 389 13.31 -37.28 9.92
C ILE A 389 12.04 -37.33 10.79
N ALA A 390 11.09 -38.23 10.50
CA ALA A 390 9.89 -38.46 11.30
C ALA A 390 10.23 -38.80 12.77
N LYS A 391 11.19 -39.72 12.97
CA LYS A 391 11.64 -40.12 14.32
C LYS A 391 12.31 -38.98 15.11
N LEU A 392 12.95 -38.02 14.43
CA LEU A 392 13.57 -36.86 15.08
C LEU A 392 12.54 -35.80 15.51
N GLY A 393 11.42 -35.68 14.80
CA GLY A 393 10.29 -34.79 15.15
C GLY A 393 9.61 -35.14 16.48
N ALA A 394 9.82 -36.35 17.01
CA ALA A 394 9.24 -36.84 18.26
C ALA A 394 10.01 -36.43 19.55
N VAL A 395 11.15 -35.71 19.45
CA VAL A 395 11.97 -35.35 20.62
C VAL A 395 11.55 -34.00 21.23
N LYS A 396 11.07 -34.02 22.49
CA LYS A 396 10.73 -32.82 23.28
C LYS A 396 11.96 -31.96 23.59
N SER A 397 11.79 -30.65 23.38
CA SER A 397 12.69 -29.51 23.58
C SER A 397 13.75 -29.56 24.70
N SER A 398 15.02 -29.36 24.34
CA SER A 398 16.04 -28.78 25.24
C SER A 398 17.05 -27.85 24.51
N ALA A 399 16.63 -27.16 23.44
CA ALA A 399 17.50 -26.31 22.63
C ALA A 399 17.67 -24.87 23.18
N LEU A 400 16.83 -24.42 24.12
CA LEU A 400 16.88 -23.06 24.66
C LEU A 400 18.20 -22.72 25.39
N GLN A 401 18.93 -23.72 25.89
CA GLN A 401 20.23 -23.53 26.55
C GLN A 401 21.43 -23.45 25.59
N ALA A 402 21.31 -23.96 24.36
CA ALA A 402 22.36 -23.86 23.34
C ALA A 402 22.33 -22.48 22.64
N PHE A 403 21.12 -21.94 22.44
CA PHE A 403 20.90 -20.62 21.85
C PHE A 403 21.33 -19.43 22.73
N SER A 404 21.61 -19.62 24.03
CA SER A 404 22.09 -18.54 24.91
C SER A 404 23.60 -18.27 24.82
N LYS A 405 24.36 -19.07 24.05
CA LYS A 405 25.81 -18.90 23.86
C LYS A 405 26.19 -18.18 22.56
N VAL A 406 25.24 -18.01 21.63
CA VAL A 406 25.47 -17.38 20.32
C VAL A 406 25.13 -15.88 20.32
N PHE A 407 24.52 -15.35 21.40
CA PHE A 407 24.18 -13.93 21.54
C PHE A 407 24.69 -13.33 22.86
N PRO A 408 25.27 -12.10 22.89
CA PRO A 408 25.80 -11.50 24.11
C PRO A 408 24.71 -11.13 25.13
N ALA A 409 25.11 -11.10 26.40
CA ALA A 409 24.27 -11.01 27.61
C ALA A 409 23.50 -9.69 27.86
N ALA A 410 23.15 -8.91 26.83
CA ALA A 410 22.25 -7.76 26.98
C ALA A 410 20.76 -8.12 26.91
N LEU A 411 20.43 -9.38 26.59
CA LEU A 411 19.06 -9.87 26.46
C LEU A 411 18.54 -10.54 27.75
N LYS A 412 18.64 -9.82 28.86
CA LYS A 412 17.86 -10.15 30.06
C LYS A 412 17.32 -8.85 30.62
N ILE A 413 16.08 -8.52 30.25
CA ILE A 413 15.06 -7.83 31.05
C ILE A 413 13.87 -7.50 30.13
N VAL A 414 12.72 -8.13 30.45
CA VAL A 414 11.34 -7.62 30.36
C VAL A 414 10.51 -7.79 29.07
N SER A 415 9.49 -8.65 29.23
CA SER A 415 8.10 -8.68 28.70
C SER A 415 7.75 -8.39 27.23
N ALA A 416 7.23 -9.44 26.58
CA ALA A 416 5.91 -9.58 25.93
C ALA A 416 5.37 -8.60 24.87
N SER A 417 6.05 -7.52 24.49
CA SER A 417 5.52 -6.64 23.43
C SER A 417 6.61 -5.91 22.66
N ALA A 418 7.41 -6.65 21.88
CA ALA A 418 8.18 -6.18 20.72
C ALA A 418 8.95 -7.35 20.08
N PHE A 419 8.25 -8.27 19.42
CA PHE A 419 8.87 -9.36 18.64
C PHE A 419 9.34 -8.90 17.24
N PHE A 420 9.23 -7.59 16.93
CA PHE A 420 9.45 -7.03 15.59
C PHE A 420 10.86 -6.47 15.32
N ALA A 421 11.78 -6.49 16.28
CA ALA A 421 13.12 -5.91 16.11
C ALA A 421 14.25 -6.93 15.86
N LEU A 422 13.96 -8.24 15.73
CA LEU A 422 14.99 -9.28 15.52
C LEU A 422 14.94 -9.94 14.14
N LEU A 423 14.07 -9.49 13.22
CA LEU A 423 14.10 -9.90 11.80
C LEU A 423 15.01 -9.01 10.95
N THR A 424 15.57 -7.97 11.53
CA THR A 424 16.43 -6.99 10.85
C THR A 424 17.81 -7.56 10.51
N VAL A 425 18.42 -8.47 11.29
CA VAL A 425 19.84 -8.82 11.06
C VAL A 425 20.10 -9.79 9.88
N ILE A 426 19.11 -10.56 9.41
CA ILE A 426 19.26 -11.42 8.21
C ILE A 426 18.71 -10.73 6.96
N GLY A 427 17.69 -9.87 7.10
CA GLY A 427 17.19 -9.03 6.01
C GLY A 427 18.07 -7.81 5.67
N LEU A 428 18.87 -7.28 6.61
CA LEU A 428 19.67 -6.07 6.38
C LEU A 428 20.97 -6.27 5.59
N LYS A 429 21.42 -7.49 5.34
CA LYS A 429 22.65 -7.67 4.54
C LYS A 429 22.39 -7.64 3.03
N TYR A 430 21.13 -7.76 2.59
CA TYR A 430 20.79 -7.87 1.16
C TYR A 430 19.69 -6.92 0.67
N MET A 431 19.10 -6.07 1.52
CA MET A 431 18.34 -4.91 1.06
C MET A 431 18.77 -3.65 1.81
N PRO A 432 19.27 -2.60 1.11
CA PRO A 432 19.38 -1.29 1.73
C PRO A 432 18.00 -0.87 2.28
N PRO A 433 17.92 -0.21 3.46
CA PRO A 433 16.63 0.20 4.04
C PRO A 433 15.86 1.02 3.01
N ARG A 434 14.64 0.64 2.62
CA ARG A 434 13.85 1.39 1.62
C ARG A 434 13.77 2.87 2.04
N MET A 435 14.02 3.78 1.10
CA MET A 435 13.93 5.22 1.38
C MET A 435 12.52 5.56 1.88
N ASP A 436 12.46 6.23 3.03
CA ASP A 436 11.27 6.87 3.55
C ASP A 436 11.58 8.31 3.96
N ALA A 437 10.55 9.09 4.31
CA ALA A 437 10.72 10.50 4.66
C ALA A 437 11.66 10.75 5.83
N LYS A 438 11.67 9.82 6.80
CA LYS A 438 12.51 9.95 7.98
C LYS A 438 13.99 9.68 7.63
N LEU A 439 14.26 8.64 6.85
CA LEU A 439 15.61 8.32 6.39
C LEU A 439 16.17 9.41 5.48
N ALA A 440 15.34 9.95 4.57
CA ALA A 440 15.73 11.07 3.71
C ALA A 440 16.08 12.31 4.55
N GLU A 441 15.26 12.65 5.53
CA GLU A 441 15.52 13.76 6.45
C GLU A 441 16.81 13.55 7.25
N ASP A 442 17.02 12.34 7.80
CA ASP A 442 18.23 11.99 8.55
C ASP A 442 19.50 12.13 7.70
N ILE A 443 19.47 11.70 6.43
CA ILE A 443 20.59 11.84 5.49
C ILE A 443 20.88 13.32 5.19
N VAL A 444 19.83 14.11 4.90
CA VAL A 444 19.99 15.54 4.61
C VAL A 444 20.51 16.29 5.84
N ARG A 445 19.99 16.03 7.03
CA ARG A 445 20.49 16.63 8.29
C ARG A 445 21.94 16.23 8.57
N LYS A 446 22.28 14.95 8.35
CA LYS A 446 23.67 14.47 8.48
C LYS A 446 24.59 15.19 7.50
N TRP A 447 24.17 15.35 6.25
CA TRP A 447 24.90 16.12 5.25
C TRP A 447 25.13 17.57 5.69
N GLN A 448 24.09 18.29 6.10
CA GLN A 448 24.23 19.68 6.55
C GLN A 448 25.16 19.83 7.75
N SER A 449 25.12 18.89 8.70
CA SER A 449 26.05 18.86 9.84
C SER A 449 27.50 18.66 9.39
N ILE A 450 27.75 17.71 8.49
CA ILE A 450 29.09 17.45 7.96
C ILE A 450 29.60 18.63 7.13
N LYS A 451 28.74 19.24 6.29
CA LYS A 451 29.06 20.45 5.51
C LYS A 451 29.56 21.57 6.43
N SER A 452 28.86 21.82 7.53
CA SER A 452 29.25 22.86 8.50
C SER A 452 30.61 22.58 9.16
N LYS A 453 30.98 21.31 9.40
CA LYS A 453 32.27 20.95 9.98
C LYS A 453 33.41 20.97 8.95
N ALA A 454 33.12 20.58 7.71
CA ALA A 454 34.09 20.58 6.62
C ALA A 454 34.45 22.00 6.18
N LEU A 455 33.50 22.94 6.22
CA LEU A 455 33.70 24.34 5.85
C LEU A 455 33.93 25.28 7.05
N GLY A 456 33.73 24.79 8.27
CA GLY A 456 34.01 25.53 9.50
C GLY A 456 35.49 25.54 9.84
N SER A 457 35.82 26.13 10.99
CA SER A 457 37.21 26.33 11.44
C SER A 457 38.02 25.03 11.62
N ASP A 458 37.35 23.89 11.79
CA ASP A 458 37.99 22.58 11.99
C ASP A 458 38.38 21.87 10.67
N HIS A 459 38.00 22.41 9.50
CA HIS A 459 38.31 21.88 8.16
C HIS A 459 38.22 20.34 8.04
N SER A 460 37.16 19.75 8.59
CA SER A 460 37.01 18.30 8.71
C SER A 460 36.57 17.63 7.41
N VAL A 461 37.43 17.65 6.38
CA VAL A 461 37.14 17.16 5.02
C VAL A 461 36.92 15.64 4.97
N ALA A 462 37.62 14.87 5.80
CA ALA A 462 37.56 13.41 5.78
C ALA A 462 36.16 12.84 6.09
N SER A 463 35.30 13.59 6.77
CA SER A 463 33.94 13.18 7.12
C SER A 463 32.96 13.26 5.94
N LEU A 464 33.32 13.92 4.83
CA LEU A 464 32.47 14.05 3.64
C LEU A 464 32.11 12.67 3.04
N GLN A 465 33.03 11.72 3.04
CA GLN A 465 32.83 10.37 2.48
C GLN A 465 31.80 9.51 3.23
N GLU A 466 31.39 9.93 4.44
CA GLU A 466 30.37 9.23 5.22
C GLU A 466 28.95 9.42 4.69
N VAL A 467 28.72 10.49 3.93
CA VAL A 467 27.37 10.88 3.47
C VAL A 467 27.34 11.25 1.98
N LEU A 468 28.48 11.63 1.39
CA LEU A 468 28.61 11.92 -0.03
C LEU A 468 29.31 10.78 -0.77
N ASP A 469 28.97 10.63 -2.04
CA ASP A 469 29.67 9.79 -3.01
C ASP A 469 29.69 10.49 -4.39
N GLY A 470 30.33 9.87 -5.39
CA GLY A 470 30.28 10.33 -6.78
C GLY A 470 30.74 11.79 -6.98
N ASN A 471 29.98 12.53 -7.80
CA ASN A 471 30.34 13.90 -8.17
C ASN A 471 30.18 14.88 -6.99
N MET A 472 29.16 14.68 -6.15
CA MET A 472 28.94 15.50 -4.96
C MET A 472 30.15 15.46 -4.01
N LEU A 473 30.69 14.26 -3.72
CA LEU A 473 31.87 14.13 -2.88
C LEU A 473 33.07 14.88 -3.46
N LYS A 474 33.33 14.75 -4.77
CA LYS A 474 34.43 15.42 -5.44
C LYS A 474 34.32 16.95 -5.33
N VAL A 475 33.18 17.50 -5.73
CA VAL A 475 32.94 18.96 -5.74
C VAL A 475 33.10 19.57 -4.35
N TRP A 476 32.53 18.93 -3.32
CA TRP A 476 32.60 19.46 -1.95
C TRP A 476 33.96 19.25 -1.29
N THR A 477 34.70 18.21 -1.67
CA THR A 477 36.10 18.02 -1.23
C THR A 477 37.01 19.10 -1.81
N ASP A 478 36.92 19.34 -3.12
CA ASP A 478 37.70 20.38 -3.81
C ASP A 478 37.40 21.77 -3.24
N ARG A 479 36.11 22.05 -3.00
CA ARG A 479 35.65 23.30 -2.39
C ARG A 479 36.19 23.45 -0.98
N ALA A 480 36.07 22.44 -0.11
CA ALA A 480 36.61 22.51 1.26
C ALA A 480 38.12 22.73 1.28
N ALA A 481 38.87 22.07 0.37
CA ALA A 481 40.31 22.24 0.24
C ALA A 481 40.73 23.62 -0.30
N GLU A 482 39.94 24.24 -1.19
CA GLU A 482 40.15 25.63 -1.61
C GLU A 482 39.98 26.61 -0.45
N ILE A 483 38.94 26.38 0.35
CA ILE A 483 38.55 27.21 1.48
C ILE A 483 39.62 27.18 2.57
N GLU A 484 40.11 25.98 2.91
CA GLU A 484 41.23 25.78 3.84
C GLU A 484 42.51 26.45 3.33
N ARG A 485 42.87 26.29 2.04
CA ARG A 485 44.06 26.92 1.45
C ARG A 485 44.03 28.45 1.51
N ASN A 486 42.84 29.03 1.40
CA ASN A 486 42.64 30.48 1.48
C ASN A 486 42.47 31.00 2.92
N GLY A 487 42.46 30.10 3.93
CA GLY A 487 42.25 30.45 5.33
C GLY A 487 40.85 30.99 5.64
N TRP A 488 39.85 30.62 4.83
CA TRP A 488 38.45 31.02 5.03
C TRP A 488 37.70 29.94 5.80
N PHE A 489 36.67 30.34 6.55
CA PHE A 489 35.74 29.39 7.17
C PHE A 489 34.34 29.99 7.22
N TRP A 490 33.33 29.12 7.29
CA TRP A 490 31.93 29.48 7.38
C TRP A 490 31.21 28.67 8.45
N ASP A 491 30.59 29.38 9.38
CA ASP A 491 29.74 28.78 10.43
C ASP A 491 28.29 28.75 9.95
N TYR A 492 27.86 27.57 9.50
CA TYR A 492 26.46 27.32 9.14
C TYR A 492 25.68 26.85 10.36
N LYS A 493 24.46 27.37 10.53
CA LYS A 493 23.52 26.86 11.53
C LYS A 493 22.24 26.42 10.84
N LEU A 494 21.99 25.11 10.87
CA LEU A 494 20.76 24.52 10.36
C LEU A 494 19.62 24.81 11.33
N SER A 495 18.55 25.43 10.85
CA SER A 495 17.33 25.71 11.59
C SER A 495 16.30 24.61 11.35
N ASP A 496 16.00 24.31 10.09
CA ASP A 496 15.04 23.26 9.73
C ASP A 496 15.33 22.58 8.39
N VAL A 497 14.81 21.36 8.25
CA VAL A 497 14.80 20.56 7.02
C VAL A 497 13.40 19.97 6.87
N THR A 498 12.73 20.32 5.78
CA THR A 498 11.47 19.70 5.37
C THR A 498 11.70 18.88 4.10
N ILE A 499 11.23 17.64 4.08
CA ILE A 499 11.26 16.80 2.87
C ILE A 499 9.98 17.07 2.07
N ASP A 500 10.13 17.61 0.88
CA ASP A 500 9.02 18.02 0.00
C ASP A 500 8.53 16.85 -0.84
N SER A 501 9.45 16.08 -1.44
CA SER A 501 9.13 14.91 -2.25
C SER A 501 10.25 13.87 -2.24
N ILE A 502 9.88 12.61 -2.44
CA ILE A 502 10.81 11.48 -2.54
C ILE A 502 10.37 10.60 -3.70
N THR A 503 11.28 10.40 -4.66
CA THR A 503 11.07 9.49 -5.78
C THR A 503 12.14 8.41 -5.72
N VAL A 504 11.75 7.17 -5.45
CA VAL A 504 12.69 6.04 -5.32
C VAL A 504 12.81 5.32 -6.66
N SER A 505 14.03 4.95 -7.06
CA SER A 505 14.26 4.15 -8.27
C SER A 505 13.67 2.76 -8.14
N MET A 506 13.35 2.14 -9.28
CA MET A 506 12.73 0.81 -9.36
C MET A 506 13.56 -0.30 -8.68
N ASP A 507 14.89 -0.17 -8.63
CA ASP A 507 15.79 -1.10 -7.96
C ASP A 507 15.87 -0.90 -6.43
N GLY A 508 15.20 0.12 -5.88
CA GLY A 508 15.20 0.48 -4.46
C GLY A 508 16.57 0.94 -3.93
N ARG A 509 17.55 1.16 -4.82
CA ARG A 509 18.95 1.48 -4.46
C ARG A 509 19.29 2.94 -4.69
N ARG A 510 18.45 3.70 -5.39
CA ARG A 510 18.59 5.13 -5.61
C ARG A 510 17.32 5.88 -5.24
N ALA A 511 17.46 7.16 -4.92
CA ALA A 511 16.31 8.03 -4.69
C ALA A 511 16.65 9.48 -5.06
N THR A 512 15.68 10.16 -5.64
CA THR A 512 15.65 11.61 -5.80
C THR A 512 14.86 12.19 -4.64
N VAL A 513 15.49 13.06 -3.84
CA VAL A 513 14.89 13.71 -2.68
C VAL A 513 14.88 15.22 -2.89
N GLU A 514 13.70 15.84 -2.86
CA GLU A 514 13.57 17.29 -2.82
C GLU A 514 13.36 17.73 -1.38
N ALA A 515 14.20 18.65 -0.92
CA ALA A 515 14.16 19.14 0.45
C ALA A 515 14.25 20.67 0.49
N THR A 516 13.43 21.26 1.35
CA THR A 516 13.50 22.67 1.70
C THR A 516 14.32 22.82 2.97
N ILE A 517 15.39 23.61 2.89
CA ILE A 517 16.39 23.80 3.94
C ILE A 517 16.35 25.24 4.41
N GLU A 518 16.32 25.42 5.73
CA GLU A 518 16.46 26.71 6.39
C GLU A 518 17.76 26.72 7.18
N GLU A 519 18.72 27.57 6.77
CA GLU A 519 19.99 27.74 7.47
C GLU A 519 20.42 29.21 7.57
N ALA A 520 21.09 29.55 8.66
CA ALA A 520 21.75 30.82 8.84
C ALA A 520 23.20 30.72 8.33
N GLY A 521 23.51 31.53 7.32
CA GLY A 521 24.86 31.66 6.78
C GLY A 521 25.72 32.68 7.54
N PRO A 522 26.99 32.85 7.15
CA PRO A 522 28.00 33.69 7.82
C PRO A 522 27.67 35.19 7.91
N LYS A 523 26.66 35.67 7.17
CA LYS A 523 26.17 37.06 7.24
C LYS A 523 24.90 37.23 8.08
N ASN A 524 24.47 36.19 8.82
CA ASN A 524 23.26 36.20 9.65
C ASN A 524 21.95 36.48 8.86
N ASN A 525 21.92 36.12 7.58
CA ASN A 525 20.69 36.12 6.79
C ASN A 525 20.12 34.69 6.79
N ASP A 526 18.93 34.53 7.36
CA ASP A 526 18.15 33.30 7.23
C ASP A 526 17.90 33.05 5.75
N SER A 527 18.45 31.94 5.25
CA SER A 527 18.32 31.55 3.85
C SER A 527 17.45 30.30 3.79
N LYS A 528 16.28 30.43 3.17
CA LYS A 528 15.37 29.33 2.86
C LYS A 528 15.48 29.01 1.38
N TYR A 529 15.88 27.79 1.05
CA TYR A 529 16.01 27.34 -0.33
C TYR A 529 15.61 25.87 -0.47
N THR A 530 15.14 25.50 -1.66
CA THR A 530 14.81 24.12 -2.03
C THR A 530 15.93 23.57 -2.89
N THR A 531 16.31 22.31 -2.66
CA THR A 531 17.35 21.62 -3.42
C THR A 531 16.95 20.18 -3.66
N ARG A 532 17.41 19.64 -4.79
CA ARG A 532 17.17 18.25 -5.18
C ARG A 532 18.45 17.45 -5.03
N TYR A 533 18.39 16.33 -4.30
CA TYR A 533 19.49 15.40 -4.12
C TYR A 533 19.22 14.10 -4.87
N GLU A 534 20.22 13.63 -5.61
CA GLU A 534 20.26 12.26 -6.11
C GLU A 534 21.07 11.42 -5.11
N MET A 535 20.51 10.29 -4.69
CA MET A 535 21.12 9.40 -3.72
C MET A 535 21.30 7.99 -4.30
N GLY A 536 22.42 7.34 -3.98
CA GLY A 536 22.71 5.95 -4.31
C GLY A 536 23.33 5.23 -3.11
N GLY A 537 22.81 4.06 -2.73
CA GLY A 537 23.27 3.35 -1.53
C GLY A 537 23.15 4.19 -0.24
N TRP A 538 22.19 5.12 -0.21
CA TRP A 538 21.95 6.12 0.86
C TRP A 538 23.08 7.12 1.10
N LYS A 539 23.91 7.36 0.09
CA LYS A 539 24.81 8.51 0.01
C LYS A 539 24.36 9.47 -1.09
N ILE A 540 24.60 10.76 -0.89
CA ILE A 540 24.26 11.80 -1.88
C ILE A 540 25.33 11.79 -2.97
N THR A 541 24.93 11.49 -4.20
CA THR A 541 25.81 11.40 -5.37
C THR A 541 25.81 12.67 -6.21
N GLU A 542 24.68 13.39 -6.25
CA GLU A 542 24.52 14.68 -6.95
C GLU A 542 23.56 15.61 -6.19
N GLY A 543 23.64 16.92 -6.44
CA GLY A 543 22.75 17.92 -5.86
C GLY A 543 22.57 19.10 -6.81
N ALA A 544 21.31 19.55 -6.98
CA ALA A 544 20.91 20.66 -7.84
C ALA A 544 20.15 21.75 -7.07
#